data_AF-A0A7S3XW48-F1
#
_entry.id   AF-A0A7S3XW48-F1
#
_cell.length_a   1.000
_cell.length_b   1.000
_cell.length_c   1.000
_cell.angle_alpha   90.00
_cell.angle_beta   90.00
_cell.angle_gamma   90.00
#
_symmetry.space_group_name_H-M   'P 1'
#
loop_
_entity.id
_entity.type
_entity.pdbx_description
1 polymer ?
#
loop_
_entity_poly.entity_id
_entity_poly.type
_entity_poly.pdbx_seq_one_letter_code
_entity_poly.pdbx_strand_id
1 'polypeptide(L)'
;MAYTALATLRALGGPGALPPPGAPARAALVAHVKALQRPDGAWAAVAAGSERDLRFLYCACAVSALLGDWGGVDRPRALGYIRSCQNYDGAFGLNPCQESHGGSTYCAVAALQLMGELDAFFDGGGGGGGGGDREALVRWCLERQAEGGFQGRPNKAPDSCYAFWVGATLGLLGAGALADRARATAFVAACQDTAFGGFSKHPRQFPDVLHSFYSTCWLSLAGAPGLAPLDLALGVAAAAAAVPDDSSGGAAAPGSGAAAAAQLPRGDNGGDELQEEAGGGGGGSSVGQT
;
A
#
# COMPACT_ATOMS: atom_id res chain seq x y z
N MET A 1 1.74 -18.63 -0.32
CA MET A 1 1.19 -18.68 1.06
C MET A 1 2.22 -18.38 2.16
N ALA A 2 3.52 -18.58 1.95
CA ALA A 2 4.53 -18.36 3.00
C ALA A 2 4.47 -16.96 3.63
N TYR A 3 4.36 -15.91 2.81
CA TYR A 3 4.26 -14.52 3.27
C TYR A 3 3.13 -14.32 4.29
N THR A 4 1.88 -14.63 3.92
CA THR A 4 0.72 -14.42 4.79
C THR A 4 0.78 -15.29 6.05
N ALA A 5 1.31 -16.51 5.96
CA ALA A 5 1.50 -17.35 7.14
C ALA A 5 2.49 -16.75 8.14
N LEU A 6 3.65 -16.27 7.68
CA LEU A 6 4.65 -15.63 8.55
C LEU A 6 4.13 -14.31 9.13
N ALA A 7 3.43 -13.51 8.33
CA ALA A 7 2.79 -12.28 8.80
C ALA A 7 1.77 -12.55 9.91
N THR A 8 0.93 -13.58 9.75
CA THR A 8 -0.04 -14.00 10.77
C THR A 8 0.65 -14.52 12.04
N LEU A 9 1.70 -15.33 11.91
CA LEU A 9 2.49 -15.78 13.06
C LEU A 9 3.09 -14.61 13.84
N ARG A 10 3.63 -13.61 13.14
CA ARG A 10 4.13 -12.37 13.78
C ARG A 10 3.04 -11.56 14.45
N ALA A 11 1.87 -11.43 13.81
CA ALA A 11 0.75 -10.70 14.39
C ALA A 11 0.24 -11.36 15.69
N LEU A 12 0.27 -12.70 15.78
CA LEU A 12 -0.22 -13.44 16.94
C LEU A 12 0.83 -13.66 18.04
N GLY A 13 2.08 -13.93 17.66
CA GLY A 13 3.13 -14.35 18.59
C GLY A 13 4.26 -13.33 18.79
N GLY A 14 4.19 -12.16 18.15
CA GLY A 14 5.21 -11.11 18.24
C GLY A 14 6.53 -11.47 17.53
N PRO A 15 7.62 -10.71 17.79
CA PRO A 15 8.88 -10.84 17.07
C PRO A 15 9.52 -12.24 17.12
N GLY A 16 9.35 -12.96 18.23
CA GLY A 16 9.88 -14.31 18.45
C GLY A 16 9.06 -15.44 17.83
N ALA A 17 7.96 -15.15 17.14
CA ALA A 17 7.07 -16.17 16.59
C ALA A 17 7.63 -16.91 15.37
N LEU A 18 8.67 -16.36 14.73
CA LEU A 18 9.26 -16.96 13.53
C LEU A 18 10.45 -17.85 13.88
N PRO A 19 10.75 -18.87 13.05
CA PRO A 19 11.91 -19.73 13.28
C PRO A 19 13.20 -18.90 13.44
N PRO A 20 14.02 -19.12 14.47
CA PRO A 20 15.23 -18.35 14.70
C PRO A 20 16.30 -18.61 13.62
N PRO A 21 17.32 -17.75 13.49
CA PRO A 21 18.49 -18.01 12.64
C PRO A 21 19.09 -19.40 12.92
N GLY A 22 19.48 -20.12 11.86
CA GLY A 22 20.02 -21.48 11.96
C GLY A 22 18.99 -22.60 12.14
N ALA A 23 17.72 -22.30 12.41
CA ALA A 23 16.68 -23.34 12.52
C ALA A 23 16.45 -24.05 11.17
N PRO A 24 16.30 -25.39 11.15
CA PRO A 24 16.03 -26.14 9.91
C PRO A 24 14.81 -25.63 9.13
N ALA A 25 13.75 -25.22 9.85
CA ALA A 25 12.55 -24.65 9.24
C ALA A 25 12.83 -23.33 8.50
N ARG A 26 13.69 -22.46 9.05
CA ARG A 26 14.13 -21.23 8.39
C ARG A 26 14.92 -21.54 7.12
N ALA A 27 15.88 -22.45 7.22
CA ALA A 27 16.69 -22.86 6.07
C ALA A 27 15.81 -23.43 4.93
N ALA A 28 14.78 -24.21 5.27
CA ALA A 28 13.81 -24.73 4.31
C ALA A 28 13.00 -23.62 3.62
N LEU A 29 12.56 -22.59 4.38
CA LEU A 29 11.86 -21.43 3.80
C LEU A 29 12.75 -20.64 2.83
N VAL A 30 14.00 -20.39 3.20
CA VAL A 30 14.97 -19.68 2.35
C VAL A 30 15.29 -20.48 1.09
N ALA A 31 15.50 -21.79 1.22
CA ALA A 31 15.69 -22.69 0.08
C ALA A 31 14.47 -22.73 -0.84
N HIS A 32 13.25 -22.68 -0.28
CA HIS A 32 12.03 -22.60 -1.04
C HIS A 32 11.90 -21.31 -1.84
N VAL A 33 12.17 -20.15 -1.22
CA VAL A 33 12.22 -18.85 -1.92
C VAL A 33 13.21 -18.89 -3.08
N LYS A 34 14.40 -19.46 -2.86
CA LYS A 34 15.44 -19.61 -3.89
C LYS A 34 14.99 -20.46 -5.07
N ALA A 35 14.33 -21.59 -4.79
CA ALA A 35 13.89 -22.53 -5.82
C ALA A 35 12.81 -21.96 -6.76
N LEU A 36 12.08 -20.94 -6.30
CA LEU A 36 10.99 -20.31 -7.06
C LEU A 36 11.44 -19.16 -7.95
N GLN A 37 12.63 -18.60 -7.74
CA GLN A 37 13.15 -17.54 -8.59
C GLN A 37 13.52 -18.09 -9.97
N ARG A 38 13.17 -17.34 -11.01
CA ARG A 38 13.34 -17.71 -12.41
C ARG A 38 14.53 -16.99 -13.04
N PRO A 39 15.05 -17.48 -14.19
CA PRO A 39 16.19 -16.86 -14.87
C PRO A 39 15.96 -15.40 -15.28
N ASP A 40 14.71 -15.03 -15.58
CA ASP A 40 14.29 -13.66 -15.89
C ASP A 40 14.15 -12.76 -14.65
N GLY A 41 14.32 -13.31 -13.44
CA GLY A 41 14.20 -12.59 -12.18
C GLY A 41 12.80 -12.58 -11.57
N ALA A 42 11.78 -13.13 -12.25
CA ALA A 42 10.45 -13.31 -11.70
C ALA A 42 10.43 -14.43 -10.63
N TRP A 43 9.34 -14.52 -9.88
CA TRP A 43 9.06 -15.68 -9.01
C TRP A 43 7.82 -16.43 -9.50
N ALA A 44 7.87 -17.76 -9.44
CA ALA A 44 6.67 -18.59 -9.48
C ALA A 44 6.02 -18.68 -8.09
N ALA A 45 4.73 -19.00 -8.05
CA ALA A 45 3.96 -19.20 -6.81
C ALA A 45 4.27 -20.54 -6.13
N VAL A 46 4.49 -21.60 -6.94
CA VAL A 46 4.68 -22.97 -6.47
C VAL A 46 5.74 -23.71 -7.28
N ALA A 47 6.42 -24.67 -6.64
CA ALA A 47 7.54 -25.39 -7.25
C ALA A 47 7.14 -26.27 -8.44
N ALA A 48 5.89 -26.75 -8.47
CA ALA A 48 5.34 -27.53 -9.58
C ALA A 48 5.13 -26.70 -10.87
N GLY A 49 5.25 -25.37 -10.79
CA GLY A 49 4.99 -24.44 -11.88
C GLY A 49 3.67 -23.68 -11.72
N SER A 50 3.70 -22.41 -12.07
CA SER A 50 2.55 -21.49 -12.06
C SER A 50 2.85 -20.29 -12.97
N GLU A 51 1.93 -19.33 -12.99
CA GLU A 51 2.23 -17.98 -13.45
C GLU A 51 3.36 -17.35 -12.61
N ARG A 52 4.01 -16.33 -13.17
CA ARG A 52 5.13 -15.62 -12.56
C ARG A 52 4.95 -14.14 -12.80
N ASP A 53 5.03 -13.33 -11.75
CA ASP A 53 4.79 -11.89 -11.84
C ASP A 53 5.24 -11.16 -10.55
N LEU A 54 5.05 -9.84 -10.53
CA LEU A 54 5.42 -8.97 -9.40
C LEU A 54 4.76 -9.35 -8.07
N ARG A 55 3.60 -10.02 -8.06
CA ARG A 55 2.96 -10.43 -6.79
C ARG A 55 3.83 -11.44 -6.04
N PHE A 56 4.42 -12.38 -6.77
CA PHE A 56 5.27 -13.40 -6.18
C PHE A 56 6.67 -12.88 -5.87
N LEU A 57 7.18 -11.94 -6.67
CA LEU A 57 8.40 -11.22 -6.34
C LEU A 57 8.23 -10.47 -5.01
N TYR A 58 7.16 -9.70 -4.87
CA TYR A 58 6.82 -9.04 -3.60
C TYR A 58 6.74 -10.04 -2.44
N CYS A 59 6.02 -11.16 -2.61
CA CYS A 59 5.92 -12.19 -1.57
C CYS A 59 7.28 -12.77 -1.18
N ALA A 60 8.18 -13.00 -2.14
CA ALA A 60 9.54 -13.47 -1.87
C ALA A 60 10.34 -12.45 -1.06
N CYS A 61 10.29 -11.17 -1.45
CA CYS A 61 10.93 -10.08 -0.71
C CYS A 61 10.36 -9.93 0.71
N ALA A 62 9.03 -10.01 0.87
CA ALA A 62 8.37 -9.92 2.18
C ALA A 62 8.73 -11.08 3.10
N VAL A 63 8.81 -12.31 2.57
CA VAL A 63 9.29 -13.47 3.33
C VAL A 63 10.73 -13.26 3.78
N SER A 64 11.62 -12.84 2.87
CA SER A 64 13.02 -12.57 3.21
C SER A 64 13.17 -11.44 4.23
N ALA A 65 12.38 -10.38 4.15
CA ALA A 65 12.37 -9.29 5.10
C ALA A 65 11.88 -9.72 6.49
N LEU A 66 10.76 -10.45 6.58
CA LEU A 66 10.22 -10.97 7.84
C LEU A 66 11.19 -11.94 8.53
N LEU A 67 11.89 -12.75 7.74
CA LEU A 67 12.93 -13.62 8.26
C LEU A 67 14.19 -12.82 8.63
N GLY A 68 14.52 -11.74 7.91
CA GLY A 68 15.83 -11.11 7.98
C GLY A 68 16.90 -11.94 7.26
N ASP A 69 16.51 -12.74 6.25
CA ASP A 69 17.41 -13.61 5.50
C ASP A 69 17.14 -13.51 3.99
N TRP A 70 18.12 -12.97 3.27
CA TRP A 70 18.07 -12.71 1.84
C TRP A 70 18.90 -13.72 1.03
N GLY A 71 19.46 -14.77 1.65
CA GLY A 71 20.30 -15.75 0.97
C GLY A 71 19.60 -16.55 -0.14
N GLY A 72 18.26 -16.49 -0.18
CA GLY A 72 17.42 -17.09 -1.21
C GLY A 72 17.02 -16.18 -2.36
N VAL A 73 17.50 -14.93 -2.40
CA VAL A 73 17.08 -13.91 -3.38
C VAL A 73 18.27 -13.43 -4.21
N ASP A 74 18.27 -13.71 -5.52
CA ASP A 74 19.18 -13.04 -6.47
C ASP A 74 18.63 -11.64 -6.74
N ARG A 75 19.13 -10.66 -5.97
CA ARG A 75 18.70 -9.25 -6.01
C ARG A 75 18.95 -8.59 -7.37
N PRO A 76 20.14 -8.72 -8.01
CA PRO A 76 20.34 -8.17 -9.36
C PRO A 76 19.29 -8.62 -10.37
N ARG A 77 18.91 -9.91 -10.38
CA ARG A 77 17.85 -10.39 -11.25
C ARG A 77 16.48 -9.84 -10.88
N ALA A 78 16.16 -9.78 -9.59
CA ALA A 78 14.90 -9.19 -9.13
C ALA A 78 14.75 -7.73 -9.58
N LEU A 79 15.82 -6.93 -9.44
CA LEU A 79 15.87 -5.54 -9.89
C LEU A 79 15.71 -5.42 -11.41
N GLY A 80 16.37 -6.30 -12.18
CA GLY A 80 16.19 -6.37 -13.64
C GLY A 80 14.74 -6.67 -14.04
N TYR A 81 14.09 -7.61 -13.35
CA TYR A 81 12.68 -7.94 -13.60
C TYR A 81 11.75 -6.77 -13.29
N ILE A 82 11.90 -6.14 -12.12
CA ILE A 82 11.14 -4.94 -11.74
C ILE A 82 11.31 -3.85 -12.80
N ARG A 83 12.54 -3.60 -13.26
CA ARG A 83 12.82 -2.60 -14.30
C ARG A 83 12.12 -2.91 -15.62
N SER A 84 12.10 -4.18 -16.04
CA SER A 84 11.37 -4.60 -17.25
C SER A 84 9.85 -4.51 -17.14
N CYS A 85 9.30 -4.39 -15.92
CA CYS A 85 7.87 -4.20 -15.69
C CYS A 85 7.46 -2.71 -15.66
N GLN A 86 8.42 -1.78 -15.63
CA GLN A 86 8.13 -0.34 -15.63
C GLN A 86 7.73 0.14 -17.03
N ASN A 87 6.65 0.89 -17.13
CA ASN A 87 6.12 1.42 -18.39
C ASN A 87 6.47 2.90 -18.59
N TYR A 88 6.12 3.41 -19.77
CA TYR A 88 6.32 4.81 -20.17
C TYR A 88 5.66 5.85 -19.25
N ASP A 89 4.67 5.43 -18.46
CA ASP A 89 3.93 6.27 -17.52
C ASP A 89 4.54 6.27 -16.11
N GLY A 90 5.72 5.65 -15.94
CA GLY A 90 6.46 5.55 -14.70
C GLY A 90 6.00 4.43 -13.76
N ALA A 91 4.78 3.90 -13.96
CA ALA A 91 4.20 2.84 -13.15
C ALA A 91 4.49 1.44 -13.69
N PHE A 92 4.04 0.41 -12.98
CA PHE A 92 4.43 -0.98 -13.23
C PHE A 92 3.25 -1.84 -13.67
N GLY A 93 3.45 -2.56 -14.77
CA GLY A 93 2.59 -3.66 -15.17
C GLY A 93 2.84 -4.90 -14.32
N LEU A 94 1.87 -5.82 -14.26
CA LEU A 94 2.03 -7.07 -13.50
C LEU A 94 3.18 -7.93 -14.06
N ASN A 95 3.37 -7.90 -15.37
CA ASN A 95 4.47 -8.48 -16.13
C ASN A 95 5.08 -7.43 -17.07
N PRO A 96 6.26 -7.69 -17.66
CA PRO A 96 6.80 -6.86 -18.73
C PRO A 96 5.78 -6.62 -19.84
N CYS A 97 5.72 -5.38 -20.31
CA CYS A 97 4.80 -4.90 -21.36
C CYS A 97 3.30 -4.98 -21.02
N GLN A 98 2.90 -5.29 -19.78
CA GLN A 98 1.49 -5.21 -19.37
C GLN A 98 1.13 -3.81 -18.88
N GLU A 99 -0.16 -3.47 -18.98
CA GLU A 99 -0.71 -2.19 -18.53
C GLU A 99 -0.36 -1.91 -17.06
N SER A 100 0.09 -0.68 -16.78
CA SER A 100 0.36 -0.20 -15.42
C SER A 100 -0.86 -0.33 -14.52
N HIS A 101 -0.66 -0.85 -13.31
CA HIS A 101 -1.75 -1.15 -12.39
C HIS A 101 -1.36 -0.87 -10.94
N GLY A 102 -2.28 -0.38 -10.12
CA GLY A 102 -2.00 0.09 -8.74
C GLY A 102 -1.44 -1.02 -7.86
N GLY A 103 -1.97 -2.24 -7.96
CA GLY A 103 -1.48 -3.40 -7.21
C GLY A 103 -0.07 -3.86 -7.60
N SER A 104 0.26 -3.93 -8.90
CA SER A 104 1.61 -4.29 -9.36
C SER A 104 2.62 -3.19 -9.05
N THR A 105 2.19 -1.93 -9.15
CA THR A 105 2.98 -0.77 -8.76
C THR A 105 3.35 -0.82 -7.28
N TYR A 106 2.38 -1.09 -6.39
CA TYR A 106 2.69 -1.35 -4.98
C TYR A 106 3.67 -2.50 -4.81
N CYS A 107 3.45 -3.64 -5.49
CA CYS A 107 4.32 -4.81 -5.37
C CYS A 107 5.77 -4.48 -5.75
N ALA A 108 5.98 -3.74 -6.85
CA ALA A 108 7.30 -3.30 -7.27
C ALA A 108 7.95 -2.33 -6.26
N VAL A 109 7.25 -1.26 -5.89
CA VAL A 109 7.79 -0.22 -4.99
C VAL A 109 8.06 -0.78 -3.60
N ALA A 110 7.15 -1.58 -3.06
CA ALA A 110 7.33 -2.24 -1.77
C ALA A 110 8.49 -3.25 -1.81
N ALA A 111 8.64 -4.05 -2.87
CA ALA A 111 9.78 -4.95 -3.02
C ALA A 111 11.11 -4.18 -3.08
N LEU A 112 11.17 -3.07 -3.82
CA LEU A 112 12.34 -2.18 -3.85
C LEU A 112 12.66 -1.62 -2.46
N GLN A 113 11.65 -1.17 -1.72
CA GLN A 113 11.82 -0.69 -0.34
C GLN A 113 12.36 -1.79 0.57
N LEU A 114 11.79 -2.99 0.52
CA LEU A 114 12.21 -4.13 1.36
C LEU A 114 13.65 -4.56 1.05
N MET A 115 14.06 -4.46 -0.22
CA MET A 115 15.45 -4.71 -0.60
C MET A 115 16.40 -3.56 -0.21
N GLY A 116 15.90 -2.38 0.13
CA GLY A 116 16.73 -1.19 0.36
C GLY A 116 17.27 -0.57 -0.94
N GLU A 117 16.57 -0.81 -2.06
CA GLU A 117 17.00 -0.43 -3.42
C GLU A 117 16.09 0.65 -4.04
N LEU A 118 15.11 1.17 -3.28
CA LEU A 118 14.11 2.11 -3.80
C LEU A 118 14.76 3.40 -4.33
N ASP A 119 15.62 4.04 -3.53
CA ASP A 119 16.26 5.29 -3.95
C ASP A 119 17.24 5.06 -5.10
N ALA A 120 18.11 4.05 -4.99
CA ALA A 120 19.07 3.68 -6.04
C ALA A 120 18.39 3.32 -7.37
N PHE A 121 17.18 2.74 -7.35
CA PHE A 121 16.42 2.41 -8.54
C PHE A 121 16.03 3.65 -9.36
N PHE A 122 15.67 4.74 -8.67
CA PHE A 122 15.23 6.00 -9.28
C PHE A 122 16.36 7.02 -9.48
N ASP A 123 17.40 7.01 -8.65
CA ASP A 123 18.50 8.00 -8.69
C ASP A 123 19.55 7.73 -9.80
N GLY A 124 19.37 6.68 -10.61
CA GLY A 124 20.19 6.44 -11.80
C GLY A 124 21.53 5.73 -11.57
N GLY A 125 21.79 5.17 -10.39
CA GLY A 125 23.09 4.60 -9.99
C GLY A 125 23.40 3.15 -10.43
N GLY A 126 22.48 2.46 -11.10
CA GLY A 126 22.64 1.03 -11.43
C GLY A 126 23.13 0.76 -12.84
N GLY A 127 24.43 0.95 -13.14
CA GLY A 127 25.24 0.24 -14.14
C GLY A 127 24.75 -0.04 -15.59
N GLY A 128 23.58 0.44 -16.00
CA GLY A 128 22.97 0.23 -17.30
C GLY A 128 21.89 1.29 -17.52
N GLY A 129 22.16 2.24 -18.41
CA GLY A 129 21.39 3.48 -18.57
C GLY A 129 19.87 3.29 -18.62
N GLY A 130 19.17 3.93 -17.69
CA GLY A 130 17.70 3.92 -17.60
C GLY A 130 17.22 3.95 -16.16
N GLY A 131 17.57 4.98 -15.39
CA GLY A 131 16.97 5.23 -14.07
C GLY A 131 15.45 5.32 -14.18
N GLY A 132 14.71 4.80 -13.20
CA GLY A 132 13.25 4.93 -13.19
C GLY A 132 12.84 6.40 -13.06
N ASP A 133 11.64 6.75 -13.52
CA ASP A 133 11.10 8.10 -13.37
C ASP A 133 10.21 8.19 -12.11
N ARG A 134 10.78 8.67 -11.00
CA ARG A 134 10.06 8.82 -9.72
C ARG A 134 8.94 9.84 -9.84
N GLU A 135 9.15 10.93 -10.57
CA GLU A 135 8.18 12.00 -10.70
C GLU A 135 6.97 11.54 -11.53
N ALA A 136 7.21 10.85 -12.65
CA ALA A 136 6.15 10.25 -13.44
C ALA A 136 5.35 9.22 -12.64
N LEU A 137 6.01 8.40 -11.83
CA LEU A 137 5.34 7.45 -10.95
C LEU A 137 4.46 8.15 -9.90
N VAL A 138 4.98 9.18 -9.22
CA VAL A 138 4.19 9.96 -8.25
C VAL A 138 2.98 10.58 -8.92
N ARG A 139 3.16 11.22 -10.09
CA ARG A 139 2.07 11.78 -10.88
C ARG A 139 1.05 10.73 -11.27
N TRP A 140 1.49 9.57 -11.76
CA TRP A 140 0.61 8.46 -12.13
C TRP A 140 -0.25 8.00 -10.94
N CYS A 141 0.34 7.89 -9.75
CA CYS A 141 -0.38 7.54 -8.52
C CYS A 141 -1.40 8.61 -8.13
N LEU A 142 -1.05 9.89 -8.22
CA LEU A 142 -1.99 10.99 -7.93
C LEU A 142 -3.17 11.01 -8.91
N GLU A 143 -2.92 10.75 -10.19
CA GLU A 143 -3.94 10.61 -11.24
C GLU A 143 -4.81 9.33 -11.07
N ARG A 144 -4.54 8.49 -10.07
CA ARG A 144 -5.46 7.42 -9.66
C ARG A 144 -6.54 7.91 -8.71
N GLN A 145 -6.38 9.08 -8.10
CA GLN A 145 -7.42 9.64 -7.26
C GLN A 145 -8.54 10.21 -8.14
N ALA A 146 -9.64 9.46 -8.24
CA ALA A 146 -10.76 9.75 -9.13
C ALA A 146 -12.08 9.54 -8.37
N GLU A 147 -13.08 10.41 -8.63
CA GLU A 147 -14.43 10.30 -8.04
C GLU A 147 -14.44 10.11 -6.50
N GLY A 148 -13.45 10.72 -5.82
CA GLY A 148 -13.30 10.64 -4.37
C GLY A 148 -12.51 9.44 -3.86
N GLY A 149 -12.43 8.33 -4.59
CA GLY A 149 -11.62 7.16 -4.26
C GLY A 149 -10.34 7.05 -5.09
N PHE A 150 -9.75 5.85 -5.11
CA PHE A 150 -8.65 5.51 -6.01
C PHE A 150 -9.07 4.43 -7.01
N GLN A 151 -8.73 4.61 -8.29
CA GLN A 151 -8.87 3.59 -9.33
C GLN A 151 -7.55 2.82 -9.50
N GLY A 152 -7.64 1.52 -9.81
CA GLY A 152 -6.44 0.70 -10.04
C GLY A 152 -5.71 1.00 -11.35
N ARG A 153 -6.42 1.60 -12.31
CA ARG A 153 -5.96 1.92 -13.67
C ARG A 153 -6.71 3.15 -14.19
N PRO A 154 -6.16 3.89 -15.17
CA PRO A 154 -6.89 4.94 -15.86
C PRO A 154 -8.25 4.46 -16.40
N ASN A 155 -9.27 5.32 -16.33
CA ASN A 155 -10.61 5.06 -16.87
C ASN A 155 -11.31 3.83 -16.27
N LYS A 156 -11.08 3.54 -14.99
CA LYS A 156 -11.78 2.49 -14.24
C LYS A 156 -12.47 3.07 -13.02
N ALA A 157 -13.55 2.44 -12.58
CA ALA A 157 -14.23 2.87 -11.35
C ALA A 157 -13.27 2.77 -10.14
N PRO A 158 -13.35 3.71 -9.19
CA PRO A 158 -12.62 3.59 -7.93
C PRO A 158 -13.04 2.38 -7.12
N ASP A 159 -12.11 1.83 -6.35
CA ASP A 159 -12.30 0.65 -5.51
C ASP A 159 -11.57 0.87 -4.18
N SER A 160 -12.25 0.53 -3.08
CA SER A 160 -11.79 0.85 -1.72
C SER A 160 -10.39 0.31 -1.41
N CYS A 161 -10.00 -0.84 -1.98
CA CYS A 161 -8.68 -1.41 -1.70
C CYS A 161 -7.54 -0.58 -2.32
N TYR A 162 -7.78 0.15 -3.41
CA TYR A 162 -6.74 1.02 -4.01
C TYR A 162 -6.41 2.24 -3.17
N ALA A 163 -7.27 2.60 -2.21
CA ALA A 163 -6.89 3.60 -1.21
C ALA A 163 -5.61 3.16 -0.48
N PHE A 164 -5.52 1.89 -0.08
CA PHE A 164 -4.27 1.33 0.43
C PHE A 164 -3.22 1.14 -0.66
N TRP A 165 -3.50 0.41 -1.76
CA TRP A 165 -2.45 0.06 -2.74
C TRP A 165 -1.74 1.30 -3.31
N VAL A 166 -2.50 2.32 -3.72
CA VAL A 166 -1.94 3.56 -4.26
C VAL A 166 -1.44 4.48 -3.14
N GLY A 167 -2.19 4.59 -2.03
CA GLY A 167 -1.81 5.44 -0.89
C GLY A 167 -0.51 5.00 -0.21
N ALA A 168 -0.33 3.70 0.00
CA ALA A 168 0.91 3.13 0.54
C ALA A 168 2.08 3.33 -0.43
N THR A 169 1.86 3.19 -1.73
CA THR A 169 2.86 3.50 -2.76
C THR A 169 3.32 4.97 -2.65
N LEU A 170 2.37 5.92 -2.58
CA LEU A 170 2.70 7.34 -2.38
C LEU A 170 3.43 7.56 -1.05
N GLY A 171 3.05 6.85 0.01
CA GLY A 171 3.73 6.90 1.31
C GLY A 171 5.19 6.45 1.23
N LEU A 172 5.46 5.32 0.57
CA LEU A 172 6.81 4.78 0.35
C LEU A 172 7.67 5.72 -0.50
N LEU A 173 7.07 6.45 -1.44
CA LEU A 173 7.76 7.44 -2.27
C LEU A 173 7.97 8.79 -1.57
N GLY A 174 7.51 8.96 -0.32
CA GLY A 174 7.54 10.25 0.40
C GLY A 174 6.53 11.28 -0.11
N ALA A 175 5.60 10.89 -0.99
CA ALA A 175 4.63 11.75 -1.66
C ALA A 175 3.20 11.63 -1.08
N GLY A 176 3.02 10.91 0.03
CA GLY A 176 1.70 10.62 0.60
C GLY A 176 0.91 11.86 1.07
N ALA A 177 1.55 13.02 1.25
CA ALA A 177 0.88 14.28 1.61
C ALA A 177 0.20 14.97 0.41
N LEU A 178 0.54 14.56 -0.82
CA LEU A 178 -0.01 15.14 -2.05
C LEU A 178 -1.41 14.61 -2.40
N ALA A 179 -1.80 13.46 -1.84
CA ALA A 179 -3.14 12.89 -2.03
C ALA A 179 -4.19 13.57 -1.15
N ASP A 180 -5.41 13.74 -1.66
CA ASP A 180 -6.56 14.21 -0.88
C ASP A 180 -7.07 13.08 0.04
N ARG A 181 -6.46 12.95 1.21
CA ARG A 181 -6.78 11.89 2.17
C ARG A 181 -8.22 11.99 2.68
N ALA A 182 -8.77 13.19 2.82
CA ALA A 182 -10.11 13.40 3.33
C ALA A 182 -11.15 12.79 2.38
N ARG A 183 -11.04 13.06 1.07
CA ARG A 183 -11.94 12.48 0.06
C ARG A 183 -11.82 10.97 -0.03
N ALA A 184 -10.59 10.44 -0.04
CA ALA A 184 -10.37 8.99 -0.09
C ALA A 184 -10.92 8.27 1.16
N THR A 185 -10.77 8.87 2.34
CA THR A 185 -11.39 8.35 3.57
C THR A 185 -12.91 8.41 3.54
N ALA A 186 -13.50 9.48 3.00
CA ALA A 186 -14.95 9.55 2.82
C ALA A 186 -15.47 8.49 1.85
N PHE A 187 -14.75 8.22 0.75
CA PHE A 187 -15.08 7.14 -0.17
C PHE A 187 -15.01 5.76 0.51
N VAL A 188 -13.93 5.48 1.24
CA VAL A 188 -13.77 4.21 1.99
C VAL A 188 -14.87 4.05 3.04
N ALA A 189 -15.23 5.11 3.77
CA ALA A 189 -16.33 5.09 4.74
C ALA A 189 -17.68 4.79 4.06
N ALA A 190 -17.91 5.29 2.85
CA ALA A 190 -19.12 4.97 2.08
C ALA A 190 -19.19 3.50 1.62
N CYS A 191 -18.06 2.78 1.61
CA CYS A 191 -17.99 1.34 1.37
C CYS A 191 -18.17 0.49 2.63
N GLN A 192 -18.34 1.09 3.81
CA GLN A 192 -18.57 0.36 5.05
C GLN A 192 -20.01 -0.18 5.09
N ASP A 193 -20.15 -1.46 5.47
CA ASP A 193 -21.46 -2.02 5.79
C ASP A 193 -21.74 -1.85 7.29
N THR A 194 -22.73 -1.04 7.63
CA THR A 194 -23.08 -0.75 9.03
C THR A 194 -23.96 -1.83 9.68
N ALA A 195 -24.53 -2.75 8.89
CA ALA A 195 -25.37 -3.82 9.40
C ALA A 195 -24.55 -5.08 9.75
N PHE A 196 -23.63 -5.46 8.86
CA PHE A 196 -22.77 -6.64 9.04
C PHE A 196 -21.36 -6.30 9.54
N GLY A 197 -20.95 -5.03 9.45
CA GLY A 197 -19.56 -4.63 9.62
C GLY A 197 -18.71 -4.95 8.40
N GLY A 198 -17.47 -4.44 8.40
CA GLY A 198 -16.54 -4.62 7.28
C GLY A 198 -16.77 -3.63 6.14
N PHE A 199 -15.99 -3.80 5.07
CA PHE A 199 -15.97 -2.94 3.90
C PHE A 199 -16.07 -3.77 2.62
N SER A 200 -16.70 -3.18 1.60
CA SER A 200 -16.81 -3.75 0.27
C SER A 200 -16.01 -2.95 -0.75
N LYS A 201 -15.98 -3.44 -1.99
CA LYS A 201 -15.31 -2.77 -3.11
C LYS A 201 -15.88 -1.38 -3.41
N HIS A 202 -17.20 -1.28 -3.42
CA HIS A 202 -17.96 -0.09 -3.78
C HIS A 202 -19.12 0.13 -2.80
N PRO A 203 -19.64 1.36 -2.67
CA PRO A 203 -20.78 1.62 -1.80
C PRO A 203 -21.98 0.73 -2.13
N ARG A 204 -22.70 0.29 -1.08
CA ARG A 204 -23.91 -0.55 -1.17
C ARG A 204 -23.66 -1.93 -1.81
N GLN A 205 -22.50 -2.53 -1.55
CA GLN A 205 -22.19 -3.93 -1.87
C GLN A 205 -21.85 -4.71 -0.59
N PHE A 206 -21.96 -6.03 -0.66
CA PHE A 206 -21.62 -6.89 0.47
C PHE A 206 -20.13 -6.80 0.82
N PRO A 207 -19.79 -6.72 2.12
CA PRO A 207 -18.41 -6.67 2.57
C PRO A 207 -17.70 -8.00 2.36
N ASP A 208 -16.37 -7.95 2.21
CA ASP A 208 -15.51 -9.12 2.19
C ASP A 208 -14.21 -8.88 2.96
N VAL A 209 -13.48 -9.96 3.25
CA VAL A 209 -12.27 -9.91 4.08
C VAL A 209 -11.18 -9.06 3.44
N LEU A 210 -11.04 -9.09 2.12
CA LEU A 210 -9.98 -8.38 1.40
C LEU A 210 -10.20 -6.87 1.48
N HIS A 211 -11.39 -6.41 1.09
CA HIS A 211 -11.70 -4.98 1.12
C HIS A 211 -11.80 -4.47 2.56
N SER A 212 -12.27 -5.28 3.50
CA SER A 212 -12.26 -4.93 4.93
C SER A 212 -10.84 -4.71 5.44
N PHE A 213 -9.91 -5.62 5.11
CA PHE A 213 -8.51 -5.49 5.50
C PHE A 213 -7.86 -4.24 4.90
N TYR A 214 -7.93 -4.06 3.58
CA TYR A 214 -7.26 -2.92 2.92
C TYR A 214 -7.93 -1.58 3.20
N SER A 215 -9.24 -1.53 3.43
CA SER A 215 -9.93 -0.32 3.90
C SER A 215 -9.46 0.06 5.31
N THR A 216 -9.32 -0.92 6.20
CA THR A 216 -8.76 -0.68 7.55
C THR A 216 -7.31 -0.21 7.47
N CYS A 217 -6.52 -0.78 6.55
CA CYS A 217 -5.14 -0.32 6.33
C CYS A 217 -5.10 1.13 5.82
N TRP A 218 -5.98 1.50 4.89
CA TRP A 218 -6.11 2.89 4.47
C TRP A 218 -6.49 3.81 5.63
N LEU A 219 -7.47 3.43 6.46
CA LEU A 219 -7.88 4.24 7.60
C LEU A 219 -6.73 4.44 8.60
N SER A 220 -5.91 3.43 8.84
CA SER A 220 -4.67 3.56 9.63
C SER A 220 -3.70 4.56 8.98
N LEU A 221 -3.42 4.40 7.69
CA LEU A 221 -2.55 5.30 6.92
C LEU A 221 -3.06 6.75 6.93
N ALA A 222 -4.38 6.94 6.87
CA ALA A 222 -5.04 8.23 6.92
C ALA A 222 -5.10 8.84 8.34
N GLY A 223 -4.64 8.14 9.37
CA GLY A 223 -4.58 8.63 10.75
C GLY A 223 -5.90 8.50 11.52
N ALA A 224 -6.78 7.56 11.13
CA ALA A 224 -7.99 7.30 11.90
C ALA A 224 -7.64 6.81 13.32
N PRO A 225 -8.36 7.30 14.36
CA PRO A 225 -8.05 6.97 15.74
C PRO A 225 -8.31 5.48 16.04
N GLY A 226 -7.53 4.92 16.96
CA GLY A 226 -7.70 3.55 17.44
C GLY A 226 -7.11 2.46 16.53
N LEU A 227 -6.49 2.84 15.40
CA LEU A 227 -5.80 1.90 14.52
C LEU A 227 -4.29 1.95 14.74
N ALA A 228 -3.66 0.76 14.76
CA ALA A 228 -2.22 0.64 14.87
C ALA A 228 -1.53 1.15 13.58
N PRO A 229 -0.34 1.78 13.68
CA PRO A 229 0.42 2.19 12.51
C PRO A 229 0.85 0.97 11.68
N LEU A 230 1.07 1.19 10.38
CA LEU A 230 1.46 0.16 9.43
C LEU A 230 2.95 0.25 9.07
N ASP A 231 3.55 -0.91 8.81
CA ASP A 231 4.68 -1.01 7.90
C ASP A 231 4.12 -1.05 6.47
N LEU A 232 4.35 0.03 5.71
CA LEU A 232 3.77 0.18 4.37
C LEU A 232 4.39 -0.78 3.34
N ALA A 233 5.63 -1.22 3.56
CA ALA A 233 6.31 -2.10 2.62
C ALA A 233 5.88 -3.55 2.85
N LEU A 234 5.70 -3.96 4.11
CA LEU A 234 5.19 -5.29 4.44
C LEU A 234 3.67 -5.38 4.40
N GLY A 235 2.93 -4.28 4.42
CA GLY A 235 1.47 -4.29 4.43
C GLY A 235 0.87 -4.94 5.68
N VAL A 236 1.53 -4.76 6.84
CA VAL A 236 1.12 -5.29 8.14
C VAL A 236 1.21 -4.21 9.21
N ALA A 237 0.62 -4.44 10.39
CA ALA A 237 0.83 -3.56 11.54
C ALA A 237 2.32 -3.47 11.90
N ALA A 238 2.82 -2.29 12.24
CA ALA A 238 4.24 -2.05 12.51
C ALA A 238 4.81 -2.96 13.61
N ALA A 239 4.00 -3.32 14.60
CA ALA A 239 4.38 -4.26 15.66
C ALA A 239 4.71 -5.68 15.12
N ALA A 240 4.05 -6.12 14.05
CA ALA A 240 4.32 -7.41 13.40
C ALA A 240 5.58 -7.37 12.52
N ALA A 241 5.95 -6.19 12.02
CA ALA A 241 7.13 -5.95 11.18
C ALA A 241 8.46 -5.92 11.97
N ALA A 242 8.42 -5.59 13.27
CA ALA A 242 9.62 -5.40 14.08
C ALA A 242 10.55 -6.63 14.07
N VAL A 243 11.81 -6.45 13.65
CA VAL A 243 12.85 -7.48 13.78
C VAL A 243 13.31 -7.50 15.25
N PRO A 244 13.50 -8.67 15.89
CA PRO A 244 14.08 -8.71 17.23
C PRO A 244 15.46 -8.02 17.21
N ASP A 245 15.71 -7.12 18.15
CA ASP A 245 17.02 -6.48 18.30
C ASP A 245 18.12 -7.55 18.46
N ASP A 246 18.92 -7.73 17.41
CA ASP A 246 20.25 -8.32 17.52
C ASP A 246 21.22 -7.18 17.79
N SER A 247 21.31 -6.77 19.05
CA SER A 247 22.43 -5.96 19.51
C SER A 247 23.70 -6.83 19.59
N SER A 248 24.20 -7.28 18.44
CA SER A 248 25.58 -7.74 18.23
C SER A 248 26.05 -7.58 16.77
N GLY A 249 26.02 -6.35 16.26
CA GLY A 249 27.00 -5.88 15.27
C GLY A 249 26.52 -5.74 13.82
N GLY A 250 26.27 -4.50 13.41
CA GLY A 250 26.10 -4.12 12.00
C GLY A 250 25.28 -2.84 11.87
N ALA A 251 25.83 -1.83 11.20
CA ALA A 251 25.29 -0.47 11.16
C ALA A 251 23.80 -0.39 10.79
N ALA A 252 23.04 0.33 11.61
CA ALA A 252 21.64 0.65 11.39
C ALA A 252 21.43 1.44 10.10
N ALA A 253 20.47 1.00 9.27
CA ALA A 253 19.89 1.86 8.24
C ALA A 253 19.11 3.02 8.90
N PRO A 254 19.19 4.25 8.38
CA PRO A 254 18.51 5.39 8.99
C PRO A 254 16.99 5.21 8.94
N GLY A 255 16.36 5.53 10.07
CA GLY A 255 14.96 5.21 10.37
C GLY A 255 13.94 5.78 9.39
N SER A 256 12.86 5.02 9.25
CA SER A 256 11.60 5.48 8.67
C SER A 256 11.11 6.73 9.39
N GLY A 257 11.13 7.85 8.69
CA GLY A 257 10.51 9.08 9.15
C GLY A 257 9.01 8.85 9.30
N ALA A 258 8.55 8.72 10.54
CA ALA A 258 7.14 8.90 10.86
C ALA A 258 6.74 10.30 10.37
N ALA A 259 5.88 10.35 9.36
CA ALA A 259 5.28 11.60 8.92
C ALA A 259 4.59 12.24 10.12
N ALA A 260 5.07 13.41 10.53
CA ALA A 260 4.47 14.20 11.60
C ALA A 260 2.98 14.41 11.28
N ALA A 261 2.11 13.94 12.18
CA ALA A 261 0.69 14.20 12.11
C ALA A 261 0.47 15.71 12.24
N ALA A 262 0.13 16.37 11.12
CA ALA A 262 -0.39 17.72 11.16
C ALA A 262 -1.73 17.67 11.91
N GLN A 263 -1.79 18.32 13.07
CA GLN A 263 -3.03 18.53 13.81
C GLN A 263 -4.00 19.31 12.94
N LEU A 264 -5.13 18.67 12.61
CA LEU A 264 -6.26 19.34 11.97
C LEU A 264 -6.75 20.46 12.88
N PRO A 265 -7.08 21.65 12.33
CA PRO A 265 -7.61 22.74 13.14
C PRO A 265 -8.93 22.31 13.77
N ARG A 266 -9.03 22.51 15.09
CA ARG A 266 -10.30 22.41 15.81
C ARG A 266 -11.20 23.52 15.29
N GLY A 267 -12.33 23.15 14.70
CA GLY A 267 -13.39 24.10 14.39
C GLY A 267 -13.85 24.77 15.68
N ASP A 268 -13.70 26.08 15.74
CA ASP A 268 -14.24 26.92 16.80
C ASP A 268 -15.76 27.01 16.58
N ASN A 269 -16.54 26.53 17.54
CA ASN A 269 -17.98 26.79 17.60
C ASN A 269 -18.18 28.19 18.18
N GLY A 270 -17.94 29.21 17.34
CA GLY A 270 -18.44 30.56 17.58
C GLY A 270 -19.93 30.58 17.29
N GLY A 271 -20.74 30.60 18.35
CA GLY A 271 -22.16 30.88 18.24
C GLY A 271 -22.38 32.33 17.85
N ASP A 272 -23.16 32.54 16.79
CA ASP A 272 -23.85 33.82 16.54
C ASP A 272 -25.36 33.54 16.60
N GLU A 273 -25.98 34.13 17.62
CA GLU A 273 -27.42 34.25 17.79
C GLU A 273 -27.97 35.11 16.65
N LEU A 274 -28.87 34.54 15.83
CA LEU A 274 -29.74 35.33 14.97
C LEU A 274 -31.11 35.46 15.64
N GLN A 275 -31.36 36.67 16.14
CA GLN A 275 -32.63 37.13 16.68
C GLN A 275 -33.75 37.02 15.64
N GLU A 276 -34.89 36.48 16.09
CA GLU A 276 -36.19 36.60 15.43
C GLU A 276 -36.62 38.08 15.37
N GLU A 277 -36.89 38.58 14.17
CA GLU A 277 -37.74 39.76 13.97
C GLU A 277 -38.97 39.33 13.17
N ALA A 278 -40.10 39.33 13.87
CA ALA A 278 -41.43 39.11 13.34
C ALA A 278 -42.03 40.44 12.85
N GLY A 279 -42.48 40.47 11.60
CA GLY A 279 -43.36 41.49 11.02
C GLY A 279 -43.56 41.16 9.54
N GLY A 280 -44.71 40.75 9.03
CA GLY A 280 -46.04 41.30 9.27
C GLY A 280 -46.38 42.27 8.13
N GLY A 281 -46.90 41.77 7.00
CA GLY A 281 -47.33 42.61 5.89
C GLY A 281 -47.78 41.83 4.66
N GLY A 282 -49.10 41.64 4.52
CA GLY A 282 -49.73 40.92 3.42
C GLY A 282 -49.81 41.69 2.10
N GLY A 283 -50.14 40.96 1.04
CA GLY A 283 -50.48 41.50 -0.29
C GLY A 283 -50.60 40.38 -1.31
N GLY A 284 -51.84 39.95 -1.61
CA GLY A 284 -52.13 38.90 -2.57
C GLY A 284 -52.12 39.37 -4.03
N SER A 285 -51.97 38.44 -4.98
CA SER A 285 -52.80 38.25 -6.19
C SER A 285 -52.12 37.34 -7.22
N SER A 286 -52.69 36.13 -7.38
CA SER A 286 -53.16 35.46 -8.61
C SER A 286 -52.41 35.52 -9.95
N VAL A 287 -52.51 34.37 -10.65
CA VAL A 287 -52.43 34.11 -12.13
C VAL A 287 -51.00 34.00 -12.69
N GLY A 288 -50.62 33.02 -13.53
CA GLY A 288 -51.32 31.94 -14.21
C GLY A 288 -50.33 31.16 -15.07
N GLN A 289 -50.81 30.03 -15.59
CA GLN A 289 -50.13 29.10 -16.49
C GLN A 289 -49.65 29.77 -17.79
N THR A 290 -48.48 29.34 -18.27
CA THR A 290 -48.23 28.87 -19.65
C THR A 290 -47.07 27.89 -19.63
#